data_AF-A0A920FM62-F1
#
_entry.id   AF-A0A920FM62-F1
#
_cell.length_a   1.000
_cell.length_b   1.000
_cell.length_c   1.000
_cell.angle_alpha   90.00
_cell.angle_beta   90.00
_cell.angle_gamma   90.00
#
_symmetry.space_group_name_H-M   'P 1'
#
loop_
_entity.id
_entity.type
_entity.pdbx_description
1 polymer ?
#
loop_
_entity_poly.entity_id
_entity_poly.type
_entity_poly.pdbx_seq_one_letter_code
_entity_poly.pdbx_strand_id
1 'polypeptide(L)'
;MDLLLQIEKIINRINDFFGRGVSWLLVLMVLNVFIVVVLRYVFSYGEVWMQETYVWMHSIVFLIGAGYTLLNNGQLESDLVYSNASTRYKALIDFFGTLVFAFPVLYFLFIKSLPFIERSWSIFEKSAEVGGLPGLFLFKSVLLVFCILFGFQFLALMIKSFRIFFSNTDP
;
A
#
# COMPACT_ATOMS: atom_id res chain seq x y z
N MET A 1 19.07 2.60 21.64
CA MET A 1 19.18 2.69 20.16
C MET A 1 18.76 1.38 19.50
N ASP A 2 19.13 0.23 20.06
CA ASP A 2 18.87 -1.10 19.47
C ASP A 2 17.39 -1.47 19.38
N LEU A 3 16.57 -1.08 20.36
CA LEU A 3 15.11 -1.31 20.33
C LEU A 3 14.45 -0.64 19.11
N LEU A 4 14.83 0.60 18.80
CA LEU A 4 14.30 1.34 17.64
C LEU A 4 14.72 0.69 16.32
N LEU A 5 15.97 0.23 16.25
CA LEU A 5 16.49 -0.53 15.10
C LEU A 5 15.76 -1.85 14.91
N GLN A 6 15.42 -2.55 15.99
CA GLN A 6 14.65 -3.79 15.93
C GLN A 6 13.23 -3.55 15.42
N ILE A 7 12.55 -2.51 15.92
CA ILE A 7 11.20 -2.14 15.47
C ILE A 7 11.19 -1.80 13.97
N GLU A 8 12.12 -0.95 13.51
CA GLU A 8 12.28 -0.61 12.10
C GLU A 8 12.46 -1.87 11.23
N LYS A 9 13.36 -2.77 11.63
CA LYS A 9 13.62 -4.01 10.89
C LYS A 9 12.41 -4.94 10.82
N ILE A 10 11.63 -5.02 11.91
CA ILE A 10 10.41 -5.83 11.95
C ILE A 10 9.37 -5.26 10.97
N ILE A 11 9.13 -3.96 11.00
CA ILE A 11 8.19 -3.28 10.10
C ILE A 11 8.62 -3.50 8.64
N ASN A 12 9.89 -3.26 8.34
CA ASN A 12 10.42 -3.44 7.00
C ASN A 12 10.24 -4.88 6.52
N ARG A 13 10.53 -5.88 7.37
CA ARG A 13 10.35 -7.30 7.03
C ARG A 13 8.89 -7.67 6.78
N ILE A 14 7.95 -7.09 7.53
CA ILE A 14 6.51 -7.28 7.31
C ILE A 14 6.13 -6.72 5.94
N ASN A 15 6.46 -5.46 5.64
CA ASN A 15 6.15 -4.85 4.34
C ASN A 15 6.80 -5.57 3.17
N ASP A 16 8.04 -6.04 3.35
CA ASP A 16 8.75 -6.89 2.40
C ASP A 16 8.02 -8.20 2.09
N PHE A 17 7.51 -8.87 3.13
CA PHE A 17 6.79 -10.13 2.99
C PHE A 17 5.48 -9.92 2.21
N PHE A 18 4.69 -8.92 2.61
CA PHE A 18 3.45 -8.59 1.91
C PHE A 18 3.70 -8.12 0.47
N GLY A 19 4.72 -7.28 0.25
CA GLY A 19 5.10 -6.80 -1.09
C GLY A 19 5.50 -7.94 -2.03
N ARG A 20 6.33 -8.87 -1.56
CA ARG A 20 6.69 -10.07 -2.34
C ARG A 20 5.49 -10.98 -2.57
N GLY A 21 4.64 -11.20 -1.57
CA GLY A 21 3.41 -11.98 -1.73
C GLY A 21 2.50 -11.39 -2.82
N VAL A 22 2.35 -10.07 -2.81
CA VAL A 22 1.51 -9.34 -3.76
C VAL A 22 2.12 -9.23 -5.16
N SER A 23 3.44 -9.31 -5.31
CA SER A 23 4.05 -9.38 -6.65
C SER A 23 3.58 -10.59 -7.47
N TRP A 24 3.21 -11.70 -6.82
CA TRP A 24 2.64 -12.87 -7.51
C TRP A 24 1.23 -12.59 -8.04
N LEU A 25 0.46 -11.70 -7.39
CA LEU A 25 -0.85 -11.27 -7.89
C LEU A 25 -0.73 -10.55 -9.24
N LEU A 26 0.38 -9.89 -9.55
CA LEU A 26 0.60 -9.28 -10.87
C LEU A 26 0.65 -10.34 -11.98
N VAL A 27 1.34 -11.45 -11.73
CA VAL A 27 1.41 -12.56 -12.70
C VAL A 27 0.01 -13.14 -12.93
N LEU A 28 -0.74 -13.37 -11.85
CA LEU A 28 -2.12 -13.85 -11.93
C LEU A 28 -3.05 -12.86 -12.65
N MET A 29 -2.87 -11.56 -12.44
CA MET A 29 -3.63 -10.52 -13.11
C MET A 29 -3.37 -10.53 -14.63
N VAL A 30 -2.10 -10.63 -15.05
CA VAL A 30 -1.74 -10.72 -16.48
C VAL A 30 -2.37 -11.96 -17.12
N LEU A 31 -2.30 -13.11 -16.45
CA LEU A 31 -2.95 -14.35 -16.91
C LEU A 31 -4.47 -14.19 -17.01
N ASN A 32 -5.11 -13.55 -16.03
CA ASN A 32 -6.54 -13.29 -16.04
C ASN A 32 -6.93 -12.43 -17.25
N VAL A 33 -6.24 -11.31 -17.46
CA VAL A 33 -6.49 -10.41 -18.61
C VAL A 33 -6.28 -11.16 -19.93
N PHE A 34 -5.24 -11.97 -20.05
CA PHE A 34 -5.00 -12.78 -21.24
C PHE A 34 -6.16 -13.74 -21.52
N ILE A 35 -6.65 -14.46 -20.50
CA ILE A 35 -7.79 -15.37 -20.63
C ILE A 35 -9.05 -14.61 -21.04
N VAL A 36 -9.32 -13.45 -20.42
CA VAL A 36 -10.48 -12.61 -20.75
C VAL A 36 -10.44 -12.16 -22.21
N VAL A 37 -9.28 -11.72 -22.69
CA VAL A 37 -9.09 -11.30 -24.09
C VAL A 37 -9.32 -12.47 -25.04
N VAL A 38 -8.76 -13.65 -24.77
CA VAL A 38 -8.95 -14.85 -25.60
C VAL A 38 -10.42 -15.26 -25.63
N LEU A 39 -11.08 -15.38 -24.48
CA LEU A 39 -12.50 -15.75 -24.40
C LEU A 39 -13.39 -14.74 -25.13
N ARG A 40 -13.12 -13.44 -24.97
CA ARG A 40 -13.92 -12.38 -25.59
C ARG A 40 -13.76 -12.34 -27.11
N TYR A 41 -12.54 -12.44 -27.63
CA TYR A 41 -12.30 -12.22 -29.06
C TYR A 41 -12.32 -13.51 -29.89
N VAL A 42 -11.97 -14.66 -29.31
CA VAL A 42 -11.96 -15.94 -30.03
C VAL A 42 -13.28 -16.68 -29.85
N PHE A 43 -13.84 -16.66 -28.65
CA PHE A 43 -15.03 -17.44 -28.28
C PHE A 43 -16.30 -16.59 -28.13
N SER A 44 -16.20 -15.26 -28.29
CA SER A 44 -17.31 -14.32 -28.06
C SER A 44 -17.97 -14.48 -26.69
N TYR A 45 -17.20 -14.92 -25.69
CA TYR A 45 -17.66 -15.18 -24.33
C TYR A 45 -17.03 -14.17 -23.36
N GLY A 46 -17.83 -13.55 -22.51
CA GLY A 46 -17.34 -12.53 -21.59
C GLY A 46 -18.24 -12.38 -20.39
N GLU A 47 -17.69 -12.67 -19.22
CA GLU A 47 -18.39 -12.53 -17.95
C GLU A 47 -17.93 -11.28 -17.20
N VAL A 48 -18.83 -10.72 -16.38
CA VAL A 48 -18.56 -9.51 -15.60
C VAL A 48 -17.61 -9.79 -14.44
N TRP A 49 -17.78 -10.92 -13.74
CA TRP A 49 -16.90 -11.29 -12.62
C TRP A 49 -15.42 -11.40 -13.02
N MET A 50 -15.11 -11.82 -14.26
CA MET A 50 -13.72 -11.88 -14.73
C MET A 50 -13.12 -10.48 -14.86
N GLN A 51 -13.92 -9.53 -15.32
CA GLN A 51 -13.50 -8.13 -15.44
C GLN A 51 -13.32 -7.50 -14.06
N GLU A 52 -14.22 -7.76 -13.13
CA GLU A 52 -14.05 -7.28 -11.76
C GLU A 52 -12.82 -7.88 -11.07
N THR A 53 -12.52 -9.16 -11.34
CA THR A 53 -11.38 -9.86 -10.74
C THR A 53 -10.06 -9.13 -11.05
N TYR A 54 -9.82 -8.73 -12.31
CA TYR A 54 -8.57 -8.03 -12.65
C TYR A 54 -8.50 -6.64 -11.97
N VAL A 55 -9.62 -5.92 -11.86
CA VAL A 55 -9.68 -4.61 -11.19
C VAL A 55 -9.39 -4.76 -9.70
N TRP A 56 -9.95 -5.79 -9.06
CA TRP A 56 -9.72 -6.06 -7.64
C TRP A 56 -8.27 -6.47 -7.40
N MET A 57 -7.71 -7.36 -8.22
CA MET A 57 -6.30 -7.73 -8.16
C MET A 57 -5.40 -6.50 -8.32
N HIS A 58 -5.65 -5.65 -9.32
CA HIS A 58 -4.89 -4.42 -9.54
C HIS A 58 -4.94 -3.49 -8.31
N SER A 59 -6.13 -3.29 -7.75
CA SER A 59 -6.32 -2.44 -6.58
C SER A 59 -5.60 -2.98 -5.33
N ILE A 60 -5.65 -4.30 -5.11
CA ILE A 60 -4.92 -4.97 -4.01
C ILE A 60 -3.41 -4.77 -4.19
N VAL A 61 -2.92 -4.94 -5.43
CA VAL A 61 -1.50 -4.72 -5.74
C VAL A 61 -1.08 -3.30 -5.46
N PHE A 62 -1.88 -2.32 -5.87
CA PHE A 62 -1.58 -0.92 -5.64
C PHE A 62 -1.59 -0.56 -4.16
N LEU A 63 -2.64 -0.97 -3.44
CA LEU A 63 -2.80 -0.67 -2.02
C LEU A 63 -1.69 -1.32 -1.17
N ILE A 64 -1.49 -2.63 -1.28
CA ILE A 64 -0.48 -3.31 -0.46
C ILE A 64 0.94 -3.00 -0.95
N GLY A 65 1.12 -2.84 -2.27
CA GLY A 65 2.40 -2.47 -2.88
C GLY A 65 2.88 -1.05 -2.56
N ALA A 66 1.99 -0.14 -2.18
CA ALA A 66 2.36 1.22 -1.78
C ALA A 66 3.34 1.25 -0.59
N GLY A 67 3.13 0.38 0.42
CA GLY A 67 4.06 0.29 1.56
C GLY A 67 5.43 -0.28 1.19
N TYR A 68 5.44 -1.30 0.33
CA TYR A 68 6.67 -1.92 -0.18
C TYR A 68 7.46 -0.97 -1.09
N THR A 69 6.76 -0.21 -1.94
CA THR A 69 7.39 0.82 -2.77
C THR A 69 7.91 1.95 -1.91
N LEU A 70 7.22 2.40 -0.87
CA LEU A 70 7.75 3.40 0.07
C LEU A 70 9.00 2.90 0.82
N LEU A 71 9.08 1.60 1.10
CA LEU A 71 10.25 0.98 1.72
C LEU A 71 11.47 0.96 0.77
N ASN A 72 11.29 0.50 -0.47
CA ASN A 72 12.39 0.30 -1.43
C ASN A 72 12.71 1.54 -2.26
N ASN A 73 11.70 2.36 -2.53
CA ASN A 73 11.72 3.58 -3.32
C ASN A 73 11.09 4.70 -2.48
N GLY A 74 11.78 5.15 -1.42
CA GLY A 74 11.57 6.51 -0.95
C GLY A 74 11.65 7.40 -2.19
N GLN A 75 10.49 7.96 -2.59
CA GLN A 75 10.20 8.50 -3.92
C GLN A 75 11.43 9.19 -4.49
N LEU A 76 11.90 8.77 -5.69
CA LEU A 76 12.92 9.42 -6.51
C LEU A 76 13.60 10.52 -5.72
N GLU A 77 14.72 10.22 -5.05
CA GLU A 77 15.56 11.26 -4.44
C GLU A 77 15.50 12.42 -5.40
N SER A 78 14.91 13.51 -4.94
CA SER A 78 14.69 14.70 -5.72
C SER A 78 15.99 15.07 -6.42
N ASP A 79 16.17 14.64 -7.66
CA ASP A 79 17.47 14.76 -8.31
C ASP A 79 17.80 16.22 -8.61
N LEU A 80 16.86 17.14 -8.34
CA LEU A 80 17.03 18.59 -8.47
C LEU A 80 16.81 19.41 -7.19
N VAL A 81 16.06 18.92 -6.18
CA VAL A 81 15.67 19.75 -5.01
C VAL A 81 16.45 19.38 -3.72
N TYR A 82 16.90 18.14 -3.56
CA TYR A 82 17.65 17.71 -2.37
C TYR A 82 19.13 17.43 -2.66
N SER A 83 19.63 17.61 -3.89
CA SER A 83 21.04 17.32 -4.21
C SER A 83 22.02 18.17 -3.39
N ASN A 84 21.62 19.40 -3.01
CA ASN A 84 22.44 20.32 -2.20
C ASN A 84 21.98 20.45 -0.73
N ALA A 85 20.96 19.71 -0.29
CA ALA A 85 20.44 19.80 1.07
C ALA A 85 21.22 18.90 2.04
N SER A 86 21.53 19.41 3.23
CA SER A 86 22.21 18.63 4.28
C SER A 86 21.34 17.46 4.74
N THR A 87 21.97 16.34 5.07
CA THR A 87 21.30 15.10 5.54
C THR A 87 20.31 15.35 6.68
N ARG A 88 20.61 16.32 7.55
CA ARG A 88 19.73 16.74 8.65
C ARG A 88 18.48 17.47 8.18
N TYR A 89 18.60 18.35 7.17
CA TYR A 89 17.46 19.07 6.62
C TYR A 89 16.50 18.10 5.90
N LYS A 90 17.04 17.12 5.17
CA LYS A 90 16.25 16.05 4.54
C LYS A 90 15.46 15.25 5.60
N ALA A 91 16.13 14.80 6.66
CA ALA A 91 15.50 14.04 7.74
C ALA A 91 14.40 14.84 8.46
N LEU A 92 14.59 16.16 8.64
CA LEU A 92 13.59 17.02 9.27
C LEU A 92 12.36 17.19 8.38
N ILE A 93 12.55 17.42 7.08
CA ILE A 93 11.42 17.48 6.13
C ILE A 93 10.69 16.15 6.08
N ASP A 94 11.39 15.01 6.01
CA ASP A 94 10.75 13.69 5.99
C ASP A 94 9.93 13.45 7.25
N PHE A 95 10.46 13.85 8.41
CA PHE A 95 9.75 13.70 9.69
C PHE A 95 8.49 14.57 9.75
N PHE A 96 8.61 15.88 9.50
CA PHE A 96 7.46 16.78 9.54
C PHE A 96 6.47 16.52 8.40
N GLY A 97 6.98 16.18 7.21
CA GLY A 97 6.19 15.82 6.05
C GLY A 97 5.31 14.60 6.33
N THR A 98 5.91 13.56 6.91
CA THR A 98 5.19 12.35 7.31
C THR A 98 4.19 12.64 8.43
N LEU A 99 4.59 13.42 9.44
CA LEU A 99 3.76 13.70 10.61
C LEU A 99 2.55 14.60 10.30
N VAL A 100 2.73 15.63 9.46
CA VAL A 100 1.71 16.66 9.20
C VAL A 100 0.87 16.34 7.97
N PHE A 101 1.42 15.69 6.94
CA PHE A 101 0.66 15.37 5.74
C PHE A 101 0.23 13.90 5.70
N ALA A 102 1.15 12.97 5.89
CA ALA A 102 0.84 11.56 5.69
C ALA A 102 -0.04 10.98 6.82
N PHE A 103 0.34 11.23 8.08
CA PHE A 103 -0.35 10.66 9.24
C PHE A 103 -1.81 11.13 9.38
N PRO A 104 -2.14 12.42 9.22
CA PRO A 104 -3.53 12.88 9.35
C PRO A 104 -4.42 12.36 8.23
N VAL A 105 -3.91 12.29 7.00
CA VAL A 105 -4.64 11.70 5.86
C VAL A 105 -4.93 10.23 6.13
N LEU A 106 -3.91 9.48 6.57
CA LEU A 106 -4.06 8.06 6.87
C LEU A 106 -5.02 7.80 8.03
N TYR A 107 -4.94 8.61 9.09
CA TYR A 107 -5.83 8.53 10.25
C TYR A 107 -7.28 8.82 9.86
N PHE A 108 -7.51 9.87 9.07
CA PHE A 108 -8.85 10.19 8.57
C PHE A 108 -9.41 9.07 7.70
N LEU A 109 -8.58 8.53 6.80
CA LEU A 109 -8.95 7.41 5.93
C LEU A 109 -9.32 6.18 6.76
N PHE A 110 -8.52 5.83 7.77
CA PHE A 110 -8.79 4.73 8.67
C PHE A 110 -10.14 4.88 9.39
N ILE A 111 -10.38 6.01 10.08
CA ILE A 111 -11.62 6.23 10.83
C ILE A 111 -12.85 6.24 9.93
N LYS A 112 -12.77 6.89 8.76
CA LYS A 112 -13.91 6.95 7.83
C LYS A 112 -14.18 5.61 7.14
N SER A 113 -13.15 4.78 6.95
CA SER A 113 -13.31 3.46 6.35
C SER A 113 -13.96 2.43 7.29
N LEU A 114 -13.77 2.53 8.61
CA LEU A 114 -14.29 1.56 9.59
C LEU A 114 -15.82 1.33 9.48
N PRO A 115 -16.69 2.34 9.62
CA PRO A 115 -18.15 2.12 9.58
C PRO A 115 -18.61 1.61 8.21
N PHE A 116 -17.90 1.98 7.14
CA PHE A 116 -18.18 1.51 5.79
C PHE A 116 -17.87 0.01 5.64
N ILE A 117 -16.78 -0.45 6.25
CA ILE A 117 -16.37 -1.86 6.22
C ILE A 117 -17.26 -2.69 7.13
N GLU A 118 -17.53 -2.24 8.36
CA GLU A 118 -18.45 -2.91 9.28
C GLU A 118 -19.83 -3.16 8.65
N ARG A 119 -20.38 -2.15 7.98
CA ARG A 119 -21.63 -2.28 7.24
C ARG A 119 -21.53 -3.30 6.10
N SER A 120 -20.41 -3.33 5.39
CA SER A 120 -20.21 -4.27 4.28
C SER A 120 -20.15 -5.72 4.76
N TRP A 121 -19.51 -5.96 5.91
CA TRP A 121 -19.45 -7.28 6.54
C TRP A 121 -20.81 -7.73 7.08
N SER A 122 -21.61 -6.83 7.64
CA SER A 122 -22.91 -7.21 8.21
C SER A 122 -23.92 -7.67 7.15
N ILE A 123 -23.78 -7.19 5.91
CA ILE A 123 -24.67 -7.55 4.79
C ILE A 123 -24.04 -8.54 3.81
N PHE A 124 -22.79 -9.00 4.05
CA PHE A 124 -22.00 -9.79 3.10
C PHE A 124 -22.09 -9.23 1.67
N GLU A 125 -21.68 -7.98 1.53
CA GLU A 125 -21.90 -7.20 0.30
C GLU A 125 -21.28 -7.88 -0.92
N LYS A 126 -22.07 -7.97 -1.98
CA LYS A 126 -21.67 -8.47 -3.31
C LYS A 126 -21.43 -7.29 -4.24
N SER A 127 -20.77 -7.53 -5.37
CA SER A 127 -20.66 -6.49 -6.39
C SER A 127 -22.04 -5.97 -6.82
N ALA A 128 -22.09 -4.67 -7.13
CA ALA A 128 -23.29 -4.01 -7.63
C ALA A 128 -23.65 -4.45 -9.07
N GLU A 129 -22.67 -4.98 -9.81
CA GLU A 129 -22.87 -5.42 -11.18
C GLU A 129 -23.56 -6.79 -11.25
N VAL A 130 -24.43 -6.96 -12.25
CA VAL A 130 -25.11 -8.23 -12.50
C VAL A 130 -24.08 -9.27 -12.94
N GLY A 131 -23.96 -10.36 -12.17
CA GLY A 131 -22.95 -11.40 -12.41
C GLY A 131 -21.55 -11.04 -11.88
N GLY A 132 -21.43 -10.04 -11.00
CA GLY A 132 -20.18 -9.67 -10.33
C GLY A 132 -19.81 -10.56 -9.14
N LEU A 133 -18.63 -10.31 -8.57
CA LEU A 133 -18.02 -11.14 -7.52
C LEU A 133 -18.77 -11.03 -6.17
N PRO A 134 -19.00 -12.16 -5.46
CA PRO A 134 -19.74 -12.17 -4.21
C PRO A 134 -18.93 -11.78 -2.95
N GLY A 135 -17.80 -11.06 -3.10
CA GLY A 135 -16.81 -10.85 -2.02
C GLY A 135 -16.41 -9.40 -1.76
N LEU A 136 -17.28 -8.43 -2.02
CA LEU A 136 -16.92 -7.00 -1.95
C LEU A 136 -16.51 -6.58 -0.54
N PHE A 137 -17.08 -7.19 0.50
CA PHE A 137 -16.73 -6.94 1.91
C PHE A 137 -15.27 -7.31 2.23
N LEU A 138 -14.75 -8.41 1.66
CA LEU A 138 -13.33 -8.78 1.78
C LEU A 138 -12.44 -7.76 1.09
N PHE A 139 -12.83 -7.34 -0.12
CA PHE A 139 -12.09 -6.35 -0.89
C PHE A 139 -12.01 -5.00 -0.15
N LYS A 140 -13.12 -4.52 0.43
CA LYS A 140 -13.13 -3.30 1.25
C LYS A 140 -12.23 -3.40 2.48
N SER A 141 -12.06 -4.60 3.04
CA SER A 141 -11.16 -4.83 4.19
C SER A 141 -9.68 -4.65 3.83
N VAL A 142 -9.31 -4.82 2.56
CA VAL A 142 -7.95 -4.55 2.08
C VAL A 142 -7.56 -3.09 2.32
N LEU A 143 -8.54 -2.17 2.33
CA LEU A 143 -8.31 -0.77 2.66
C LEU A 143 -7.79 -0.58 4.10
N LEU A 144 -8.30 -1.35 5.07
CA LEU A 144 -7.79 -1.31 6.45
C LEU A 144 -6.38 -1.89 6.53
N VAL A 145 -6.14 -3.00 5.82
CA VAL A 145 -4.81 -3.61 5.75
C VAL A 145 -3.81 -2.61 5.19
N PHE A 146 -4.18 -1.88 4.14
CA PHE A 146 -3.39 -0.78 3.60
C PHE A 146 -3.10 0.29 4.66
N CYS A 147 -4.12 0.81 5.34
CA CYS A 147 -3.93 1.83 6.37
C CYS A 147 -2.93 1.37 7.45
N ILE A 148 -3.02 0.12 7.88
CA ILE A 148 -2.16 -0.43 8.93
C ILE A 148 -0.72 -0.61 8.42
N LEU A 149 -0.53 -1.30 7.28
CA LEU A 149 0.80 -1.56 6.72
C LEU A 149 1.52 -0.27 6.32
N PHE A 150 0.80 0.64 5.68
CA PHE A 150 1.33 1.93 5.25
C PHE A 150 1.62 2.83 6.45
N GLY A 151 0.77 2.80 7.49
CA GLY A 151 0.99 3.51 8.75
C GLY A 151 2.23 3.00 9.49
N PHE A 152 2.44 1.69 9.54
CA PHE A 152 3.68 1.13 10.08
C PHE A 152 4.89 1.59 9.27
N GLN A 153 4.81 1.63 7.94
CA GLN A 153 5.91 2.11 7.11
C GLN A 153 6.26 3.58 7.42
N PHE A 154 5.25 4.45 7.61
CA PHE A 154 5.48 5.83 8.03
C PHE A 154 6.11 5.95 9.42
N LEU A 155 5.72 5.08 10.36
CA LEU A 155 6.37 5.02 11.68
C LEU A 155 7.84 4.61 11.57
N ALA A 156 8.16 3.62 10.73
CA ALA A 156 9.54 3.24 10.47
C ALA A 156 10.36 4.39 9.87
N LEU A 157 9.77 5.16 8.93
CA LEU A 157 10.41 6.33 8.34
C LEU A 157 10.67 7.43 9.40
N MET A 158 9.69 7.73 10.25
CA MET A 158 9.85 8.69 11.35
C MET A 158 10.96 8.28 12.33
N ILE A 159 11.04 6.99 12.69
CA ILE A 159 12.09 6.45 13.56
C ILE A 159 13.47 6.60 12.89
N LYS A 160 13.57 6.31 11.59
CA LYS A 160 14.80 6.46 10.81
C LYS A 160 15.25 7.92 10.77
N SER A 161 14.36 8.85 10.45
CA SER A 161 14.66 10.29 10.41
C SER A 161 15.08 10.84 11.77
N PHE A 162 14.40 10.41 12.84
CA PHE A 162 14.78 10.77 14.21
C PHE A 162 16.19 10.28 14.56
N ARG A 163 16.54 9.05 14.17
CA ARG A 163 17.90 8.51 14.39
C ARG A 163 18.96 9.30 13.63
N ILE A 164 18.72 9.62 12.37
CA ILE A 164 19.65 10.39 11.53
C ILE A 164 19.90 11.78 12.13
N PHE A 165 18.88 12.40 12.70
CA PHE A 165 19.02 13.69 13.37
C PHE A 165 19.93 13.62 14.61
N PHE A 166 19.83 12.54 15.40
CA PHE A 166 20.63 12.36 16.62
C PHE A 166 22.00 11.71 16.41
N SER A 167 22.23 10.95 15.32
CA SER A 167 23.56 10.42 15.03
C SER A 167 24.43 11.52 14.42
N ASN A 168 25.39 12.02 15.19
CA ASN A 168 26.37 13.04 14.80
C ASN A 168 27.41 12.56 13.76
N THR A 169 27.07 11.59 12.92
CA THR A 169 27.91 11.13 11.81
C THR A 169 27.50 11.88 10.56
N ASP A 170 28.02 13.09 10.44
CA ASP A 170 28.32 13.64 9.13
C ASP A 170 29.34 12.69 8.46
N PRO A 171 29.21 12.35 7.16
CA PRO A 171 30.34 11.82 6.41
C PRO A 171 31.46 12.85 6.29
#